data_AF-A0A951SUF3-F1
#
_entry.id   AF-A0A951SUF3-F1
#
_cell.length_a   1.000
_cell.length_b   1.000
_cell.length_c   1.000
_cell.angle_alpha   90.00
_cell.angle_beta   90.00
_cell.angle_gamma   90.00
#
_symmetry.space_group_name_H-M   'P 1'
#
loop_
_entity.id
_entity.type
_entity.pdbx_description
1 polymer ?
#
loop_
_entity_poly.entity_id
_entity_poly.type
_entity_poly.pdbx_seq_one_letter_code
_entity_poly.pdbx_strand_id
1 'polypeptide(L)'
;MINKTLHGIRKIFAIGSIVVCFAVLVYAQGDSKEGETIFSSKCTACHTIGGGKLIGPDLSGVTEKREEAWLKRQIKEPDKLLAEGDPIANGLLKEFGVPMAPLGLNDAEVENVIAFLKGSGEGGETQVQTSSYFLPTLLISFLIIILFTIIGLKSGRKNSSVTI
;
A
#
# COMPACT_ATOMS: atom_id res chain seq x y z
N MET A 1 41.86 -6.78 18.97
CA MET A 1 40.67 -7.62 18.64
C MET A 1 39.33 -6.85 18.63
N ILE A 2 39.31 -5.54 18.94
CA ILE A 2 38.08 -4.73 19.06
C ILE A 2 37.48 -4.30 17.70
N ASN A 3 38.31 -4.24 16.64
CA ASN A 3 37.89 -3.78 15.32
C ASN A 3 36.98 -4.76 14.54
N LYS A 4 37.15 -6.08 14.73
CA LYS A 4 36.34 -7.11 14.05
C LYS A 4 34.90 -7.15 14.59
N THR A 5 34.74 -6.94 15.89
CA THR A 5 33.43 -6.92 16.56
C THR A 5 32.61 -5.70 16.14
N LEU A 6 33.25 -4.53 15.99
CA LEU A 6 32.59 -3.29 15.54
C LEU A 6 32.14 -3.37 14.07
N HIS A 7 32.89 -4.10 13.22
CA HIS A 7 32.52 -4.35 11.82
C HIS A 7 31.33 -5.33 11.69
N GLY A 8 31.23 -6.32 12.57
CA GLY A 8 30.09 -7.25 12.60
C GLY A 8 28.78 -6.53 12.96
N ILE A 9 28.81 -5.66 13.97
CA ILE A 9 27.64 -4.91 14.43
C ILE A 9 27.16 -3.90 13.36
N ARG A 10 28.10 -3.19 12.69
CA ARG A 10 27.76 -2.28 11.57
C ARG A 10 27.10 -2.99 10.39
N LYS A 11 27.50 -4.23 10.07
CA LYS A 11 26.89 -5.01 8.98
C LYS A 11 25.47 -5.50 9.35
N ILE A 12 25.24 -5.87 10.60
CA ILE A 12 23.92 -6.33 11.08
C ILE A 12 22.92 -5.16 11.08
N PHE A 13 23.33 -3.97 11.53
CA PHE A 13 22.48 -2.77 11.46
C PHE A 13 22.16 -2.35 10.02
N ALA A 14 23.14 -2.43 9.11
CA ALA A 14 22.92 -2.10 7.70
C ALA A 14 21.94 -3.07 7.02
N ILE A 15 22.05 -4.37 7.28
CA ILE A 15 21.13 -5.38 6.72
C ILE A 15 19.74 -5.26 7.34
N GLY A 16 19.63 -5.01 8.65
CA GLY A 16 18.35 -4.78 9.32
C GLY A 16 17.60 -3.54 8.79
N SER A 17 18.32 -2.45 8.49
CA SER A 17 17.74 -1.24 7.91
C SER A 17 17.19 -1.46 6.50
N ILE A 18 17.83 -2.33 5.71
CA ILE A 18 17.39 -2.67 4.35
C ILE A 18 16.11 -3.52 4.40
N VAL A 19 16.03 -4.49 5.31
CA VAL A 19 14.84 -5.35 5.48
C VAL A 19 13.62 -4.55 5.94
N VAL A 20 13.81 -3.59 6.87
CA VAL A 20 12.72 -2.71 7.33
C VAL A 20 12.26 -1.75 6.23
N CYS A 21 13.18 -1.15 5.45
CA CYS A 21 12.79 -0.33 4.29
C CYS A 21 12.03 -1.14 3.24
N PHE A 22 12.44 -2.38 2.97
CA PHE A 22 11.75 -3.24 2.01
C PHE A 22 10.35 -3.62 2.49
N ALA A 23 10.19 -3.91 3.80
CA ALA A 23 8.88 -4.15 4.39
C ALA A 23 7.96 -2.91 4.31
N VAL A 24 8.47 -1.71 4.61
CA VAL A 24 7.67 -0.47 4.50
C VAL A 24 7.21 -0.21 3.05
N LEU A 25 8.07 -0.48 2.06
CA LEU A 25 7.72 -0.33 0.64
C LEU A 25 6.62 -1.32 0.19
N VAL A 26 6.59 -2.53 0.77
CA VAL A 26 5.56 -3.54 0.47
C VAL A 26 4.21 -3.19 1.12
N TYR A 27 4.21 -2.44 2.23
CA TYR A 27 3.01 -2.15 3.02
C TYR A 27 2.27 -0.87 2.58
N ALA A 28 2.77 -0.15 1.57
CA ALA A 28 2.17 1.08 1.07
C ALA A 28 1.03 0.86 0.05
N GLN A 29 0.47 -0.34 -0.04
CA GLN A 29 -0.66 -0.63 -0.94
C GLN A 29 -1.97 -0.23 -0.22
N GLY A 30 -2.86 0.51 -0.90
CA GLY A 30 -4.13 0.97 -0.32
C GLY A 30 -5.04 -0.16 0.18
N ASP A 31 -5.91 0.14 1.14
CA ASP A 31 -6.90 -0.80 1.68
C ASP A 31 -8.14 -0.84 0.77
N SER A 32 -8.28 -1.93 0.02
CA SER A 32 -9.40 -2.13 -0.90
C SER A 32 -10.77 -2.15 -0.22
N LYS A 33 -10.87 -2.57 1.05
CA LYS A 33 -12.16 -2.65 1.76
C LYS A 33 -12.61 -1.27 2.23
N GLU A 34 -11.66 -0.47 2.69
CA GLU A 34 -11.92 0.95 2.96
C GLU A 34 -12.26 1.68 1.65
N GLY A 35 -11.56 1.36 0.56
CA GLY A 35 -11.85 1.87 -0.78
C GLY A 35 -13.27 1.59 -1.25
N GLU A 36 -13.77 0.37 -1.03
CA GLU A 36 -15.16 -0.01 -1.32
C GLU A 36 -16.16 0.84 -0.52
N THR A 37 -15.87 1.09 0.76
CA THR A 37 -16.71 1.91 1.65
C THR A 37 -16.79 3.35 1.17
N ILE A 38 -15.64 3.93 0.80
CA ILE A 38 -15.56 5.28 0.22
C ILE A 38 -16.30 5.34 -1.11
N PHE A 39 -16.10 4.34 -1.98
CA PHE A 39 -16.77 4.27 -3.28
C PHE A 39 -18.29 4.23 -3.12
N SER A 40 -18.78 3.35 -2.23
CA SER A 40 -20.19 3.21 -1.92
C SER A 40 -20.82 4.52 -1.46
N SER A 41 -20.13 5.27 -0.60
CA SER A 41 -20.65 6.50 0.01
C SER A 41 -20.48 7.75 -0.87
N LYS A 42 -19.47 7.82 -1.72
CA LYS A 42 -19.10 9.06 -2.45
C LYS A 42 -19.12 8.96 -3.97
N CYS A 43 -19.11 7.76 -4.55
CA CYS A 43 -18.95 7.57 -6.00
C CYS A 43 -20.18 6.98 -6.69
N THR A 44 -20.93 6.09 -6.01
CA THR A 44 -22.07 5.35 -6.59
C THR A 44 -23.24 6.24 -7.03
N ALA A 45 -23.35 7.46 -6.50
CA ALA A 45 -24.35 8.42 -6.95
C ALA A 45 -24.17 8.83 -8.42
N CYS A 46 -22.93 8.77 -8.93
CA CYS A 46 -22.60 9.21 -10.28
C CYS A 46 -22.01 8.11 -11.17
N HIS A 47 -21.39 7.09 -10.58
CA HIS A 47 -20.65 6.05 -11.28
C HIS A 47 -21.16 4.65 -10.97
N THR A 48 -20.94 3.77 -11.93
CA THR A 48 -21.22 2.33 -11.90
C THR A 48 -19.93 1.57 -12.18
N ILE A 49 -19.93 0.27 -11.87
CA ILE A 49 -18.89 -0.67 -12.29
C ILE A 49 -19.58 -1.81 -13.04
N GLY A 50 -19.45 -1.84 -14.36
CA GLY A 50 -20.09 -2.82 -15.23
C GLY A 50 -21.59 -2.57 -15.44
N GLY A 51 -22.12 -1.46 -14.95
CA GLY A 51 -23.53 -1.08 -15.07
C GLY A 51 -23.82 -0.14 -16.24
N GLY A 52 -22.78 0.34 -16.94
CA GLY A 52 -22.90 1.31 -18.02
C GLY A 52 -23.02 2.74 -17.53
N LYS A 53 -23.08 3.71 -18.45
CA LYS A 53 -23.11 5.14 -18.13
C LYS A 53 -24.28 5.50 -17.20
N LEU A 54 -23.99 6.34 -16.19
CA LEU A 54 -24.98 6.98 -15.32
C LEU A 54 -24.90 8.50 -15.49
N ILE A 55 -24.43 9.24 -14.48
CA ILE A 55 -24.09 10.66 -14.59
C ILE A 55 -22.67 10.79 -15.14
N GLY A 56 -21.74 9.99 -14.60
CA GLY A 56 -20.38 9.82 -15.10
C GLY A 56 -20.20 8.54 -15.93
N PRO A 57 -18.99 8.30 -16.46
CA PRO A 57 -18.63 7.06 -17.14
C PRO A 57 -18.71 5.85 -16.21
N ASP A 58 -18.93 4.68 -16.81
CA ASP A 58 -18.73 3.40 -16.12
C ASP A 58 -17.23 3.19 -15.83
N LEU A 59 -16.93 2.70 -14.62
CA LEU A 59 -15.56 2.56 -14.12
C LEU A 59 -15.03 1.12 -14.25
N SER A 60 -15.76 0.21 -14.91
CA SER A 60 -15.25 -1.13 -15.19
C SER A 60 -13.97 -1.05 -16.01
N GLY A 61 -12.92 -1.64 -15.46
CA GLY A 61 -11.58 -1.67 -16.03
C GLY A 61 -10.98 -0.28 -16.23
N VAL A 62 -11.29 0.69 -15.36
CA VAL A 62 -10.75 2.06 -15.49
C VAL A 62 -9.25 2.10 -15.19
N THR A 63 -8.75 1.21 -14.33
CA THR A 63 -7.35 1.15 -13.90
C THR A 63 -6.42 0.59 -14.97
N GLU A 64 -6.94 -0.14 -15.96
CA GLU A 64 -6.19 -0.59 -17.14
C GLU A 64 -6.27 0.42 -18.29
N LYS A 65 -7.31 1.27 -18.32
CA LYS A 65 -7.54 2.26 -19.39
C LYS A 65 -6.81 3.58 -19.16
N ARG A 66 -6.37 3.86 -17.93
CA ARG A 66 -5.83 5.16 -17.53
C ARG A 66 -4.67 4.99 -16.56
N GLU A 67 -3.70 5.89 -16.72
CA GLU A 67 -2.57 6.00 -15.82
C GLU A 67 -3.04 6.26 -14.39
N GLU A 68 -2.53 5.47 -13.45
CA GLU A 68 -2.91 5.54 -12.04
C GLU A 68 -2.68 6.94 -11.46
N ALA A 69 -1.58 7.60 -11.82
CA ALA A 69 -1.29 8.96 -11.37
C ALA A 69 -2.36 9.97 -11.81
N TRP A 70 -2.90 9.81 -13.03
CA TRP A 70 -3.98 10.65 -13.53
C TRP A 70 -5.29 10.35 -12.79
N LEU A 71 -5.61 9.07 -12.55
CA LEU A 71 -6.79 8.68 -11.78
C LEU A 71 -6.78 9.26 -10.35
N LYS A 72 -5.63 9.20 -9.69
CA LYS A 72 -5.45 9.79 -8.35
C LYS A 72 -5.73 11.29 -8.35
N ARG A 73 -5.19 12.03 -9.34
CA ARG A 73 -5.48 13.46 -9.50
C ARG A 73 -6.95 13.72 -9.79
N GLN A 74 -7.57 12.96 -10.69
CA GLN A 74 -8.98 13.11 -11.06
C GLN A 74 -9.91 12.86 -9.87
N ILE A 75 -9.59 11.92 -8.99
CA ILE A 75 -10.38 11.65 -7.78
C ILE A 75 -10.18 12.76 -6.74
N LYS A 76 -8.94 13.27 -6.59
CA LYS A 76 -8.59 14.21 -5.53
C LYS A 76 -8.95 15.67 -5.85
N GLU A 77 -8.68 16.10 -7.08
CA GLU A 77 -8.74 17.50 -7.51
C GLU A 77 -9.24 17.64 -8.97
N PRO A 78 -10.46 17.14 -9.27
CA PRO A 78 -11.04 17.16 -10.62
C PRO A 78 -11.22 18.58 -11.19
N ASP A 79 -11.51 19.54 -10.33
CA ASP A 79 -11.67 20.96 -10.64
C ASP A 79 -10.35 21.60 -11.10
N LYS A 80 -9.23 21.23 -10.48
CA LYS A 80 -7.92 21.74 -10.89
C LYS A 80 -7.49 21.17 -12.23
N LEU A 81 -7.74 19.88 -12.50
CA LEU A 81 -7.47 19.31 -13.83
C LEU A 81 -8.22 20.05 -14.93
N LEU A 82 -9.50 20.39 -14.69
CA LEU A 82 -10.29 21.18 -15.63
C LEU A 82 -9.71 22.60 -15.79
N ALA A 83 -9.36 23.27 -14.70
CA ALA A 83 -8.76 24.61 -14.74
C ALA A 83 -7.39 24.65 -15.45
N GLU A 84 -6.60 23.59 -15.32
CA GLU A 84 -5.33 23.39 -16.02
C GLU A 84 -5.51 23.09 -17.52
N GLY A 85 -6.74 22.83 -17.96
CA GLY A 85 -7.04 22.52 -19.35
C GLY A 85 -6.72 21.08 -19.75
N ASP A 86 -6.69 20.13 -18.80
CA ASP A 86 -6.38 18.72 -19.08
C ASP A 86 -7.29 18.18 -20.20
N PRO A 87 -6.71 17.62 -21.29
CA PRO A 87 -7.49 17.24 -22.46
C PRO A 87 -8.44 16.06 -22.18
N ILE A 88 -8.11 15.19 -21.22
CA ILE A 88 -8.95 14.05 -20.84
C ILE A 88 -10.12 14.57 -20.01
N ALA A 89 -9.85 15.36 -18.97
CA ALA A 89 -10.89 15.95 -18.12
C ALA A 89 -11.87 16.82 -18.93
N ASN A 90 -11.36 17.65 -19.84
CA ASN A 90 -12.20 18.45 -20.74
C ASN A 90 -13.00 17.60 -21.73
N GLY A 91 -12.40 16.52 -22.25
CA GLY A 91 -13.11 15.56 -23.10
C GLY A 91 -14.27 14.89 -22.36
N LEU A 92 -14.03 14.44 -21.12
CA LEU A 92 -15.06 13.88 -20.25
C LEU A 92 -16.14 14.92 -19.94
N LEU A 93 -15.78 16.16 -19.59
CA LEU A 93 -16.78 17.21 -19.36
C LEU A 93 -17.66 17.44 -20.60
N LYS A 94 -17.07 17.44 -21.80
CA LYS A 94 -17.83 17.59 -23.05
C LYS A 94 -18.78 16.41 -23.31
N GLU A 95 -18.38 15.20 -22.96
CA GLU A 95 -19.17 13.98 -23.19
C GLU A 95 -20.28 13.75 -22.14
N PHE A 96 -20.01 14.10 -20.88
CA PHE A 96 -20.91 13.85 -19.75
C PHE A 96 -21.68 15.10 -19.32
N GLY A 97 -21.25 16.30 -19.73
CA GLY A 97 -21.95 17.57 -19.52
C GLY A 97 -21.95 18.08 -18.08
N VAL A 98 -21.42 17.31 -17.12
CA VAL A 98 -21.36 17.65 -15.70
C VAL A 98 -19.92 17.47 -15.22
N PRO A 99 -19.31 18.50 -14.57
CA PRO A 99 -17.98 18.35 -13.99
C PRO A 99 -18.03 17.45 -12.75
N MET A 100 -17.00 16.63 -12.57
CA MET A 100 -16.84 15.86 -11.34
C MET A 100 -16.53 16.82 -10.17
N ALA A 101 -17.29 16.71 -9.08
CA ALA A 101 -17.09 17.54 -7.90
C ALA A 101 -15.88 17.05 -7.07
N PRO A 102 -15.13 17.95 -6.41
CA PRO A 102 -14.12 17.56 -5.42
C PRO A 102 -14.78 16.85 -4.22
N LEU A 103 -14.33 15.63 -3.92
CA LEU A 103 -14.92 14.77 -2.88
C LEU A 103 -14.29 14.95 -1.48
N GLY A 104 -13.30 15.84 -1.39
CA GLY A 104 -12.56 16.13 -0.15
C GLY A 104 -11.72 14.95 0.36
N LEU A 105 -11.28 14.07 -0.53
CA LEU A 105 -10.46 12.91 -0.17
C LEU A 105 -9.00 13.30 0.07
N ASN A 106 -8.40 12.74 1.11
CA ASN A 106 -6.96 12.80 1.34
C ASN A 106 -6.22 11.73 0.52
N ASP A 107 -4.88 11.76 0.51
CA ASP A 107 -4.08 10.82 -0.28
C ASP A 107 -4.34 9.36 0.06
N ALA A 108 -4.42 9.01 1.35
CA ALA A 108 -4.66 7.63 1.77
C ALA A 108 -6.04 7.13 1.33
N GLU A 109 -7.07 7.98 1.43
CA GLU A 109 -8.41 7.65 0.93
C GLU A 109 -8.43 7.44 -0.58
N VAL A 110 -7.70 8.25 -1.34
CA VAL A 110 -7.56 8.08 -2.79
C VAL A 110 -6.85 6.77 -3.12
N GLU A 111 -5.77 6.43 -2.42
CA GLU A 111 -5.06 5.15 -2.58
C GLU A 111 -5.99 3.96 -2.31
N ASN A 112 -6.82 4.04 -1.28
CA ASN A 112 -7.80 3.00 -0.95
C ASN A 112 -8.82 2.82 -2.08
N VAL A 113 -9.36 3.92 -2.63
CA VAL A 113 -10.29 3.87 -3.77
C VAL A 113 -9.62 3.27 -5.01
N ILE A 114 -8.37 3.64 -5.30
CA ILE A 114 -7.62 3.04 -6.42
C ILE A 114 -7.42 1.54 -6.20
N ALA A 115 -7.07 1.11 -4.98
CA ALA A 115 -6.92 -0.31 -4.64
C ALA A 115 -8.22 -1.08 -4.87
N PHE A 116 -9.36 -0.50 -4.47
CA PHE A 116 -10.68 -1.08 -4.74
C PHE A 116 -11.01 -1.17 -6.23
N LEU A 117 -10.75 -0.12 -7.00
CA LEU A 117 -11.04 -0.10 -8.45
C LEU A 117 -10.20 -1.14 -9.21
N LYS A 118 -8.94 -1.35 -8.80
CA LYS A 118 -8.10 -2.44 -9.35
C LYS A 118 -8.73 -3.81 -9.12
N GLY A 119 -9.20 -4.08 -7.90
CA GLY A 119 -9.85 -5.35 -7.56
C GLY A 119 -11.24 -5.54 -8.17
N SER A 120 -11.88 -4.47 -8.64
CA SER A 120 -13.24 -4.52 -9.21
C SER A 120 -13.28 -4.82 -10.72
N GLY A 121 -12.14 -4.70 -11.41
CA GLY A 121 -11.99 -5.02 -12.85
C GLY A 121 -11.66 -6.50 -13.12
N GLU A 122 -11.13 -7.20 -12.13
CA GLU A 122 -10.76 -8.61 -12.19
C GLU A 122 -11.75 -9.42 -11.35
N GLY A 123 -12.47 -10.37 -11.97
CA GLY A 123 -13.22 -11.35 -11.20
C GLY A 123 -12.26 -12.20 -10.37
N GLY A 124 -12.04 -11.86 -9.10
CA GLY A 124 -11.29 -12.69 -8.16
C GLY A 124 -10.57 -11.90 -7.08
N GLU A 125 -10.74 -12.35 -5.83
CA GLU A 125 -9.98 -11.92 -4.65
C GLU A 125 -8.50 -11.62 -4.98
N THR A 126 -8.05 -10.42 -4.62
CA THR A 126 -6.70 -10.31 -4.06
C THR A 126 -6.82 -9.73 -2.65
N GLN A 127 -7.11 -10.67 -1.76
CA GLN A 127 -6.83 -10.60 -0.34
C GLN A 127 -5.35 -10.24 -0.13
N VAL A 128 -5.08 -9.04 0.35
CA VAL A 128 -4.00 -8.86 1.33
C VAL A 128 -4.65 -8.44 2.65
N GLN A 129 -5.58 -9.28 3.11
CA GLN A 129 -5.80 -9.42 4.55
C GLN A 129 -4.50 -9.97 5.13
N THR A 130 -4.02 -9.31 6.18
CA THR A 130 -2.90 -9.72 7.01
C THR A 130 -2.80 -11.23 7.07
N SER A 131 -1.80 -11.78 6.39
CA SER A 131 -1.66 -13.23 6.28
C SER A 131 -1.83 -13.84 7.67
N SER A 132 -2.61 -14.91 7.79
CA SER A 132 -2.66 -15.75 9.00
C SER A 132 -1.27 -16.22 9.45
N TYR A 133 -0.26 -16.02 8.59
CA TYR A 133 1.15 -16.23 8.81
C TYR A 133 1.90 -15.05 9.44
N PHE A 134 1.36 -13.83 9.51
CA PHE A 134 2.06 -12.66 10.08
C PHE A 134 2.34 -12.83 11.58
N LEU A 135 1.32 -13.21 12.34
CA LEU A 135 1.45 -13.47 13.78
C LEU A 135 2.38 -14.66 14.09
N PRO A 136 2.26 -15.84 13.46
CA PRO A 136 3.20 -16.93 13.71
C PRO A 136 4.61 -16.62 13.19
N THR A 137 4.79 -15.86 12.10
CA THR A 137 6.13 -15.48 11.61
C THR A 137 6.83 -14.52 12.57
N LEU A 138 6.11 -13.55 13.14
CA LEU A 138 6.64 -12.68 14.19
C LEU A 138 7.03 -13.50 15.44
N LEU A 139 6.16 -14.41 15.88
CA LEU A 139 6.46 -15.27 17.02
C LEU A 139 7.68 -16.16 16.76
N ILE A 140 7.81 -16.77 15.59
CA ILE A 140 8.98 -17.58 15.20
C ILE A 140 10.25 -16.72 15.17
N SER A 141 10.18 -15.49 14.63
CA SER A 141 11.32 -14.56 14.62
C SER A 141 11.77 -14.19 16.04
N PHE A 142 10.84 -13.89 16.94
CA PHE A 142 11.15 -13.62 18.35
C PHE A 142 11.79 -14.84 19.03
N LEU A 143 11.28 -16.04 18.79
CA LEU A 143 11.84 -17.28 19.34
C LEU A 143 13.27 -17.55 18.85
N ILE A 144 13.54 -17.31 17.56
CA ILE A 144 14.88 -17.46 16.99
C ILE A 144 15.87 -16.47 17.61
N ILE A 145 15.46 -15.21 17.79
CA ILE A 145 16.32 -14.18 18.42
C ILE A 145 16.63 -14.54 19.88
N ILE A 146 15.64 -15.01 20.63
CA ILE A 146 15.83 -15.46 22.02
C ILE A 146 16.78 -16.66 22.08
N LEU A 147 16.63 -17.63 21.17
CA LEU A 147 17.50 -18.81 21.09
C LEU A 147 18.96 -18.43 20.81
N PHE A 148 19.21 -17.56 19.83
CA PHE A 148 20.56 -17.08 19.53
C PHE A 148 21.18 -16.31 20.69
N THR A 149 20.38 -15.53 21.42
CA THR A 149 20.83 -14.80 22.62
C THR A 149 21.27 -15.76 23.73
N ILE A 150 20.49 -16.82 23.98
CA ILE A 150 20.83 -17.85 24.97
C ILE A 150 22.07 -18.66 24.55
N ILE A 151 22.20 -19.02 23.28
CA ILE A 151 23.39 -19.73 22.77
C ILE A 151 24.64 -18.86 22.91
N GLY A 152 24.52 -17.55 22.63
CA GLY A 152 25.58 -16.57 22.85
C GLY A 152 26.00 -16.46 24.32
N LEU A 153 25.04 -16.30 25.23
CA LEU A 153 25.28 -16.24 26.68
C LEU A 153 25.92 -17.54 27.22
N LYS A 154 25.45 -18.70 26.76
CA LYS A 154 25.98 -20.01 27.16
C LYS A 154 27.37 -20.27 26.60
N SER A 155 27.66 -19.82 25.37
CA SER A 155 29.01 -19.91 24.79
C SER A 155 29.98 -18.96 25.47
N GLY A 156 29.54 -17.76 25.88
CA GLY A 156 30.35 -16.84 26.67
C GLY A 156 30.77 -17.41 28.03
N ARG A 157 29.86 -18.14 28.71
CA ARG A 157 30.14 -18.73 30.04
C ARG A 157 31.17 -19.88 30.01
N LYS A 158 31.26 -20.64 28.92
CA LYS A 158 32.23 -21.76 28.80
C LYS A 158 33.66 -21.28 28.56
N ASN A 159 33.81 -20.02 28.13
CA ASN A 159 35.10 -19.44 27.73
C ASN A 159 35.70 -18.58 28.85
N SER A 160 34.97 -18.35 29.95
CA SER A 160 35.42 -17.59 31.12
C SER A 160 35.82 -18.46 32.33
N SER A 161 35.78 -19.79 32.21
CA SER A 161 36.19 -20.73 33.28
C SER A 161 37.58 -21.35 33.08
N VAL A 162 38.44 -20.75 32.26
CA VAL A 162 39.85 -21.15 32.12
C VAL A 162 40.71 -19.89 32.12
N THR A 163 41.23 -19.53 33.30
CA THR A 163 42.60 -19.08 33.58
C THR A 163 42.66 -18.82 35.10
N ILE A 164 43.25 -19.76 35.83
CA ILE A 164 43.95 -19.47 37.10
C ILE A 164 45.30 -18.88 36.71
#